data_AF-A0A316AEG7-F1
#
_entry.id   AF-A0A316AEG7-F1
#
_cell.length_a   1.000
_cell.length_b   1.000
_cell.length_c   1.000
_cell.angle_alpha   90.00
_cell.angle_beta   90.00
_cell.angle_gamma   90.00
#
_symmetry.space_group_name_H-M   'P 1'
#
loop_
_entity.id
_entity.type
_entity.pdbx_description
1 polymer ?
#
loop_
_entity_poly.entity_id
_entity_poly.type
_entity_poly.pdbx_seq_one_letter_code
_entity_poly.pdbx_strand_id
1 'polypeptide(L)' 'MAAITLPEVFDLRQKLQSLEAKVNSEELSLFERCDLEDEILELKEKLGEFDRLKFSDDGECLHCSA' A
#
# COMPACT_ATOMS: atom_id res chain seq x y z
N MET A 1 -16.55 -2.58 3.47
CA MET A 1 -15.20 -2.35 4.02
C MET A 1 -15.35 -2.29 5.53
N ALA A 2 -14.61 -3.13 6.28
CA ALA A 2 -14.59 -3.00 7.74
C ALA A 2 -14.01 -1.63 8.07
N ALA A 3 -14.73 -0.84 8.87
CA ALA A 3 -14.24 0.47 9.29
C ALA A 3 -13.04 0.25 10.22
N ILE A 4 -11.83 0.43 9.68
CA ILE A 4 -10.59 0.42 10.45
C ILE A 4 -10.69 1.57 11.45
N THR A 5 -10.39 1.29 12.71
CA THR A 5 -10.48 2.29 13.77
C THR A 5 -9.31 3.27 13.68
N LEU A 6 -9.50 4.50 14.17
CA LEU A 6 -8.44 5.53 14.17
C LEU A 6 -7.11 5.05 14.80
N PRO A 7 -7.10 4.29 15.91
CA PRO A 7 -5.88 3.71 16.45
C PRO A 7 -5.20 2.72 15.50
N GLU A 8 -5.97 1.82 14.87
CA GLU A 8 -5.43 0.85 13.92
C GLU A 8 -4.82 1.55 12.69
N VAL A 9 -5.42 2.64 12.21
CA VAL A 9 -4.86 3.46 11.13
C VAL A 9 -3.50 4.06 11.55
N PHE A 10 -3.39 4.52 12.79
CA PHE A 10 -2.12 5.07 13.31
C PHE A 10 -1.04 4.00 13.36
N ASP A 11 -1.35 2.81 13.89
CA ASP A 11 -0.42 1.69 13.98
C ASP A 11 0.04 1.22 12.58
N LEU A 12 -0.90 1.15 11.63
CA LEU A 12 -0.61 0.81 10.23
C LEU A 12 0.30 1.84 9.56
N ARG A 13 0.09 3.14 9.82
CA ARG A 13 0.97 4.21 9.31
C ARG A 13 2.37 4.15 9.91
N GLN A 14 2.48 3.89 11.21
CA GLN A 14 3.77 3.73 11.86
C GLN A 14 4.52 2.52 11.30
N LYS A 15 3.81 1.40 11.08
CA LYS A 15 4.36 0.21 10.43
C LYS A 15 4.82 0.51 9.00
N LEU A 16 4.00 1.20 8.21
CA LEU A 16 4.33 1.60 6.83
C LEU A 16 5.63 2.40 6.78
N GLN A 17 5.76 3.44 7.61
CA GLN A 17 6.97 4.26 7.68
C GLN A 17 8.21 3.43 8.00
N SER A 18 8.09 2.45 8.91
CA SER A 18 9.20 1.57 9.28
C SER A 18 9.64 0.65 8.13
N LEU A 19 8.70 0.21 7.29
CA LEU A 19 8.98 -0.65 6.14
C LEU A 19 9.58 0.15 4.98
N GLU A 20 9.07 1.35 4.71
CA GLU A 20 9.62 2.27 3.70
C GLU A 20 11.07 2.67 4.01
N ALA A 21 11.40 2.86 5.29
CA ALA A 21 12.77 3.08 5.72
C ALA A 21 13.68 1.87 5.45
N LYS A 22 13.14 0.64 5.57
CA LYS A 22 13.89 -0.61 5.38
C LYS A 22 14.12 -0.95 3.91
N VAL A 23 13.13 -0.73 3.03
CA VAL A 23 13.24 -1.02 1.58
C VAL A 23 14.43 -0.31 0.94
N ASN A 24 14.74 0.90 1.42
CA ASN A 24 15.87 1.70 0.95
C ASN A 24 17.23 1.26 1.51
N SER A 25 17.29 0.21 2.32
CA SER A 25 18.55 -0.37 2.78
C SER A 25 19.28 -1.06 1.62
N GLU A 26 20.57 -0.80 1.51
CA GLU A 26 21.46 -1.45 0.53
C GLU A 26 21.80 -2.91 0.92
N GLU A 27 21.45 -3.32 2.14
CA GLU A 27 21.76 -4.67 2.66
C GLU A 27 20.75 -5.75 2.22
N LEU A 28 19.61 -5.34 1.63
CA LEU A 28 18.57 -6.25 1.21
C LEU A 28 18.89 -6.86 -0.16
N SER A 29 18.69 -8.18 -0.28
CA SER A 29 18.66 -8.82 -1.58
C SER A 29 17.46 -8.34 -2.41
N LEU A 30 17.55 -8.54 -3.73
CA LEU A 30 16.49 -8.10 -4.65
C LEU A 30 15.14 -8.76 -4.35
N PHE A 31 15.14 -10.04 -3.95
CA PHE A 31 13.94 -10.76 -3.55
C PHE A 31 13.34 -10.21 -2.25
N GLU A 32 14.17 -9.98 -1.22
CA GLU A 32 13.69 -9.42 0.04
C GLU A 32 13.15 -7.99 -0.12
N ARG A 33 13.73 -7.21 -1.03
CA ARG A 33 13.21 -5.90 -1.38
C ARG A 33 11.83 -5.99 -2.02
N CYS A 34 11.64 -6.92 -2.97
CA CYS A 34 10.33 -7.15 -3.59
C CYS A 34 9.27 -7.58 -2.58
N ASP A 35 9.60 -8.51 -1.67
CA ASP A 35 8.67 -8.95 -0.61
C ASP A 35 8.23 -7.79 0.30
N LEU A 36 9.17 -6.90 0.63
CA LEU A 36 8.87 -5.70 1.43
C LEU A 36 8.06 -4.66 0.65
N GLU A 37 8.33 -4.49 -0.64
CA GLU A 37 7.55 -3.62 -1.52
C GLU A 37 6.11 -4.10 -1.66
N ASP A 38 5.88 -5.41 -1.76
CA ASP A 38 4.54 -6.01 -1.77
C ASP A 38 3.81 -5.76 -0.44
N GLU A 39 4.48 -5.93 0.71
CA GLU A 39 3.88 -5.64 2.02
C GLU A 39 3.52 -4.14 2.17
N ILE A 40 4.36 -3.24 1.66
CA ILE A 40 4.08 -1.80 1.62
C ILE A 40 2.84 -1.50 0.78
N LEU A 41 2.71 -2.13 -0.39
CA LEU A 41 1.55 -1.94 -1.28
C LEU A 41 0.25 -2.40 -0.61
N GLU A 42 0.26 -3.57 0.05
CA GLU A 42 -0.90 -4.05 0.79
C GLU A 42 -1.32 -3.11 1.93
N LEU A 43 -0.35 -2.53 2.65
CA LEU A 43 -0.62 -1.59 3.72
C LEU A 43 -1.19 -0.26 3.19
N LYS A 44 -0.67 0.25 2.07
CA LYS A 44 -1.19 1.47 1.43
C LYS A 44 -2.62 1.28 0.92
N GLU A 45 -2.94 0.10 0.41
CA GLU A 45 -4.32 -0.22 0.01
C GLU A 45 -5.26 -0.28 1.21
N LYS A 46 -4.85 -0.93 2.32
CA LYS A 46 -5.64 -0.97 3.55
C LYS A 46 -5.88 0.44 4.13
N LEU A 47 -4.90 1.33 4.00
CA LEU A 47 -5.00 2.74 4.43
C LEU A 47 -5.84 3.61 3.48
N GLY A 48 -6.21 3.11 2.30
CA GLY A 48 -6.90 3.88 1.26
C GLY A 48 -6.01 4.90 0.55
N GLU A 49 -4.68 4.78 0.70
CA GLU A 49 -3.69 5.60 -0.03
C GLU A 49 -3.45 5.07 -1.44
N PHE A 50 -3.76 3.78 -1.66
CA PHE A 50 -3.65 3.11 -2.95
C PHE A 50 -5.00 2.49 -3.32
N ASP A 51 -5.62 3.03 -4.36
CA ASP A 51 -6.91 2.54 -4.83
C ASP A 51 -6.70 1.68 -6.08
N ARG A 52 -6.90 0.35 -5.95
CA ARG A 52 -6.70 -0.60 -7.06
C ARG A 52 -7.71 -0.38 -8.20
N LEU A 53 -8.84 0.24 -7.88
CA LEU A 53 -9.97 0.41 -8.77
C LEU A 53 -10.37 1.89 -8.81
N LYS A 54 -9.60 2.69 -9.54
CA LYS A 54 -10.07 4.03 -9.93
C LYS A 54 -11.16 3.87 -10.98
N PHE A 55 -12.43 3.97 -10.58
CA PHE A 55 -13.52 4.16 -11.51
C PHE A 55 -13.68 5.66 -11.83
N SER A 56 -13.91 6.01 -13.09
CA SER A 56 -14.40 7.35 -13.45
C SER A 56 -15.82 7.56 -12.89
N ASP A 57 -16.28 8.81 -12.82
CA ASP A 57 -17.68 9.13 -12.47
C ASP A 57 -18.70 8.47 -13.44
N ASP A 58 -18.23 8.01 -14.61
CA ASP A 58 -18.98 7.28 -15.62
C ASP A 58 -18.96 5.75 -15.44
N GLY A 59 -18.30 5.24 -14.39
CA GLY A 59 -18.26 3.81 -14.05
C GLY A 59 -17.24 2.98 -14.82
N GLU A 60 -16.31 3.61 -15.54
CA GLU A 60 -15.25 2.93 -16.28
C GLU A 60 -13.98 2.79 -15.43
N CYS A 61 -13.36 1.61 -15.44
CA CYS A 61 -12.09 1.41 -14.74
C CYS A 61 -10.97 2.15 -15.48
N LEU A 62 -10.42 3.20 -14.87
CA LEU A 62 -9.35 4.05 -15.40
C LEU A 62 -8.00 3.32 -15.60
N HIS A 63 -7.90 2.06 -15.16
CA HIS A 63 -6.72 1.21 -15.32
C HIS A 63 -6.91 0.01 -16.24
N CYS A 64 -8.15 -0.30 -16.64
CA CYS A 64 -8.37 -1.19 -17.77
C CYS A 64 -8.23 -0.34 -19.02
N SER A 65 -7.12 -0.50 -19.75
CA SER A 65 -6.96 0.09 -21.08
C SER A 65 -8.19 -0.23 -21.94
N ALA A 66 -8.81 0.81 -22.50
CA ALA A 66 -9.75 0.67 -23.60
C ALA A 66 -9.11 -0.02 -24.82
#